data_AF-A0A258EJA4-F1
#
_entry.id   AF-A0A258EJA4-F1
#
_cell.length_a   1.000
_cell.length_b   1.000
_cell.length_c   1.000
_cell.angle_alpha   90.00
_cell.angle_beta   90.00
_cell.angle_gamma   90.00
#
_symmetry.space_group_name_H-M   'P 1'
#
loop_
_entity.id
_entity.type
_entity.pdbx_description
1 polymer ?
#
loop_
_entity_poly.entity_id
_entity_poly.type
_entity_poly.pdbx_seq_one_letter_code
_entity_poly.pdbx_strand_id
1 'polypeptide(L)'
;MGLIKVVVLRGRPVGATLVGPQAGELIGLWALAISSRLKMSAIAGMVAPYPTLGEVSKRAAGAYFGPQLFDSPALKRLVGLVQRWVP
;
A
#
# COMPACT_ATOMS: atom_id res chain seq x y z
N MET A 1 20.27 -5.64 2.13
CA MET A 1 19.68 -4.30 1.89
C MET A 1 18.75 -4.38 0.69
N GLY A 2 17.64 -3.65 0.72
CA GLY A 2 16.72 -3.55 -0.39
C GLY A 2 15.83 -2.32 -0.23
N LEU A 3 15.25 -1.87 -1.33
CA LEU A 3 14.42 -0.68 -1.37
C LEU A 3 13.26 -0.92 -2.35
N ILE A 4 12.08 -0.48 -1.94
CA ILE A 4 10.92 -0.34 -2.82
C ILE A 4 10.44 1.11 -2.75
N LYS A 5 10.24 1.71 -3.92
CA LYS A 5 9.64 3.05 -4.07
C LYS A 5 8.49 2.94 -5.05
N VAL A 6 7.32 3.44 -4.65
CA VAL A 6 6.11 3.46 -5.48
C VAL A 6 5.65 4.90 -5.61
N VAL A 7 5.42 5.34 -6.85
CA VAL A 7 4.86 6.66 -7.15
C VAL A 7 3.38 6.49 -7.46
N VAL A 8 2.53 7.23 -6.76
CA VAL A 8 1.08 7.12 -6.86
C VAL A 8 0.48 8.44 -7.31
N LEU A 9 -0.40 8.39 -8.30
CA LEU A 9 -1.19 9.53 -8.76
C LEU A 9 -2.68 9.15 -8.72
N ARG A 10 -3.50 9.98 -8.08
CA ARG A 10 -4.96 9.75 -7.95
C ARG A 10 -5.31 8.34 -7.43
N GLY A 11 -4.55 7.85 -6.47
CA GLY A 11 -4.76 6.53 -5.85
C GLY A 11 -4.39 5.32 -6.72
N ARG A 12 -3.64 5.52 -7.81
CA ARG A 12 -3.14 4.45 -8.70
C ARG A 12 -1.62 4.56 -8.86
N PRO A 13 -0.88 3.45 -8.87
CA PRO A 13 0.56 3.49 -9.12
C PRO A 13 0.82 3.91 -10.57
N VAL A 14 1.76 4.84 -10.75
CA VAL A 14 2.24 5.29 -12.07
C VAL A 14 3.70 4.91 -12.32
N GLY A 15 4.40 4.45 -11.29
CA GLY A 15 5.76 3.94 -11.39
C GLY A 15 6.16 3.21 -10.12
N ALA A 16 7.06 2.24 -10.26
CA ALA A 16 7.65 1.51 -9.15
C ALA A 16 9.14 1.25 -9.41
N THR A 17 9.95 1.30 -8.37
CA THR A 17 11.38 0.98 -8.39
C THR A 17 11.67 0.01 -7.26
N LEU A 18 12.38 -1.07 -7.57
CA LEU A 18 12.63 -2.14 -6.62
C LEU A 18 14.09 -2.59 -6.75
N VAL A 19 14.79 -2.64 -5.62
CA VAL A 19 16.21 -3.02 -5.53
C VAL A 19 16.35 -4.05 -4.44
N GLY A 20 16.98 -5.18 -4.74
CA GLY A 20 17.20 -6.26 -3.79
C GLY A 20 17.19 -7.63 -4.46
N PRO A 21 17.33 -8.71 -3.66
CA PRO A 21 17.22 -10.07 -4.17
C PRO A 21 15.89 -10.29 -4.89
N GLN A 22 15.93 -10.94 -6.06
CA GLN A 22 14.76 -11.26 -6.89
C GLN A 22 13.90 -10.05 -7.29
N ALA A 23 14.48 -8.84 -7.32
CA ALA A 23 13.71 -7.63 -7.67
C ALA A 23 13.06 -7.71 -9.06
N GLY A 24 13.71 -8.37 -10.03
CA GLY A 24 13.15 -8.62 -11.36
C GLY A 24 11.90 -9.50 -11.37
N GLU A 25 11.77 -10.43 -10.42
CA GLU A 25 10.56 -11.25 -10.26
C GLU A 25 9.47 -10.49 -9.50
N LEU A 26 9.88 -9.74 -8.47
CA LEU A 26 8.97 -8.99 -7.59
C LEU A 26 8.32 -7.79 -8.28
N ILE A 27 8.99 -7.16 -9.26
CA ILE A 27 8.47 -5.99 -9.98
C ILE A 27 7.26 -6.33 -10.86
N GLY A 28 7.07 -7.61 -11.22
CA GLY A 28 5.97 -8.04 -12.10
C GLY A 28 4.57 -7.66 -11.59
N LEU A 29 4.35 -7.71 -10.26
CA LEU A 29 3.11 -7.24 -9.64
C LEU A 29 2.84 -5.76 -9.94
N TRP A 30 3.87 -4.92 -9.89
CA TRP A 30 3.75 -3.48 -10.14
C TRP A 30 3.57 -3.19 -11.63
N ALA A 31 4.20 -3.97 -12.51
CA ALA A 31 3.96 -3.90 -13.95
C ALA A 31 2.49 -4.18 -14.29
N LEU A 32 1.90 -5.25 -13.71
CA LEU A 32 0.48 -5.57 -13.85
C LEU A 32 -0.41 -4.46 -13.29
N ALA A 33 -0.08 -3.97 -12.09
CA ALA A 33 -0.86 -2.92 -11.45
C ALA A 33 -0.89 -1.62 -12.28
N ILE A 34 0.23 -1.26 -12.92
CA ILE A 34 0.31 -0.08 -13.78
C ILE A 34 -0.44 -0.33 -15.09
N SER A 35 -0.21 -1.47 -15.77
CA SER A 35 -0.85 -1.77 -17.07
C SER A 35 -2.37 -1.87 -16.94
N SER A 36 -2.85 -2.44 -15.84
CA SER A 36 -4.28 -2.61 -15.54
C SER A 36 -4.87 -1.43 -14.77
N ARG A 37 -4.06 -0.39 -14.52
CA ARG A 37 -4.42 0.81 -13.76
C ARG A 37 -5.08 0.46 -12.42
N LEU A 38 -4.60 -0.53 -11.68
CA LEU A 38 -5.23 -0.94 -10.41
C LEU A 38 -5.20 0.20 -9.37
N LYS A 39 -6.22 0.25 -8.51
CA LYS A 39 -6.21 1.15 -7.35
C LYS A 39 -5.28 0.58 -6.28
N MET A 40 -4.64 1.45 -5.50
CA MET A 40 -3.80 1.03 -4.36
C MET A 40 -4.57 0.15 -3.36
N SER A 41 -5.89 0.33 -3.23
CA SER A 41 -6.75 -0.47 -2.34
C SER A 41 -6.83 -1.93 -2.78
N ALA A 42 -6.82 -2.21 -4.09
CA ALA A 42 -6.81 -3.57 -4.60
C ALA A 42 -5.48 -4.27 -4.29
N ILE A 43 -4.37 -3.54 -4.38
CA ILE A 43 -3.03 -4.07 -4.07
C ILE A 43 -2.89 -4.32 -2.55
N ALA A 44 -3.37 -3.39 -1.72
CA ALA A 44 -3.33 -3.54 -0.27
C ALA A 44 -4.25 -4.67 0.24
N GLY A 45 -5.39 -4.88 -0.42
CA GLY A 45 -6.32 -5.98 -0.14
C GLY A 45 -5.84 -7.35 -0.61
N MET A 46 -4.76 -7.43 -1.38
CA MET A 46 -4.21 -8.69 -1.86
C MET A 46 -3.72 -9.57 -0.70
N VAL A 47 -4.06 -10.86 -0.75
CA VAL A 47 -3.51 -11.87 0.16
C VAL A 47 -2.14 -12.29 -0.39
N ALA A 48 -1.09 -11.66 0.09
CA ALA A 48 0.28 -12.04 -0.25
C ALA A 48 0.67 -13.34 0.49
N PRO A 49 1.36 -14.29 -0.19
CA PRO A 49 1.90 -15.48 0.46
C PRO A 49 2.95 -15.15 1.53
N TYR A 50 2.96 -15.93 2.60
CA TYR A 50 3.92 -15.84 3.71
C TYR A 50 4.55 -17.23 3.96
N PRO A 51 5.86 -17.35 4.25
CA PRO A 51 6.88 -16.29 4.25
C PRO A 51 7.52 -16.08 2.86
N THR A 52 7.47 -14.87 2.30
CA THR A 52 8.09 -14.58 0.99
C THR A 52 8.67 -13.16 0.87
N LEU A 53 9.61 -12.95 -0.06
CA LEU A 53 10.06 -11.59 -0.40
C LEU A 53 8.93 -10.72 -0.98
N GLY A 54 7.89 -11.34 -1.54
CA GLY A 54 6.70 -10.68 -2.09
C GLY A 54 5.89 -9.89 -1.06
N GLU A 55 6.04 -10.19 0.23
CA GLU A 55 5.43 -9.43 1.31
C GLU A 55 5.82 -7.94 1.30
N VAL A 56 6.99 -7.60 0.74
CA VAL A 56 7.46 -6.22 0.63
C VAL A 56 6.48 -5.36 -0.16
N SER A 57 5.85 -5.91 -1.21
CA SER A 57 4.87 -5.20 -2.03
C SER A 57 3.58 -4.94 -1.26
N LYS A 58 3.15 -5.88 -0.41
CA LYS A 58 1.99 -5.67 0.48
C LYS A 58 2.26 -4.60 1.52
N ARG A 59 3.46 -4.60 2.13
CA ARG A 59 3.89 -3.56 3.08
C ARG A 59 3.95 -2.18 2.40
N ALA A 60 4.50 -2.09 1.19
CA ALA A 60 4.54 -0.85 0.42
C ALA A 60 3.14 -0.34 0.06
N ALA A 61 2.22 -1.21 -0.33
CA ALA A 61 0.84 -0.84 -0.60
C ALA A 61 0.09 -0.39 0.68
N GLY A 62 0.34 -1.04 1.81
CA GLY A 62 -0.22 -0.66 3.11
C GLY A 62 0.28 0.70 3.61
N ALA A 63 1.57 0.98 3.44
CA ALA A 63 2.19 2.26 3.84
C ALA A 63 1.54 3.48 3.16
N TYR A 64 0.99 3.32 1.95
CA TYR A 64 0.23 4.37 1.26
C TYR A 64 -1.02 4.83 2.03
N PHE A 65 -1.68 3.93 2.75
CA PHE A 65 -2.93 4.22 3.46
C PHE A 65 -2.73 4.74 4.88
N GLY A 66 -1.54 4.57 5.47
CA GLY A 66 -1.23 5.07 6.82
C GLY A 66 -1.61 6.55 7.02
N PRO A 67 -1.06 7.49 6.23
CA PRO A 67 -1.37 8.91 6.37
C PRO A 67 -2.84 9.24 6.10
N GLN A 68 -3.48 8.58 5.14
CA GLN A 68 -4.89 8.84 4.78
C GLN A 68 -5.87 8.37 5.86
N LEU A 69 -5.56 7.28 6.55
CA LEU A 69 -6.37 6.84 7.69
C LEU A 69 -6.09 7.69 8.93
N PHE A 70 -4.82 7.94 9.26
CA PHE A 70 -4.47 8.52 10.56
C PHE A 70 -4.41 10.05 10.60
N ASP A 71 -4.40 10.76 9.47
CA ASP A 71 -4.38 12.23 9.44
C ASP A 71 -5.69 12.88 9.01
N SER A 72 -6.74 12.09 8.73
CA SER A 72 -8.06 12.65 8.40
C SER A 72 -8.69 13.35 9.62
N PRO A 73 -8.91 14.68 9.59
CA PRO A 73 -9.53 15.41 10.70
C PRO A 73 -10.96 14.95 10.96
N ALA A 74 -11.66 14.51 9.91
CA ALA A 74 -13.01 13.95 10.01
C ALA A 74 -13.02 12.59 10.72
N LEU A 75 -12.03 11.73 10.44
CA LEU A 75 -11.92 10.43 11.11
C LEU A 75 -11.56 10.60 12.58
N LYS A 76 -10.65 11.52 12.92
CA LYS A 76 -10.34 11.85 14.33
C LYS A 76 -11.56 12.37 15.09
N ARG A 77 -12.39 13.20 14.46
CA ARG A 77 -13.65 13.68 15.06
C ARG A 77 -14.67 12.56 15.26
N LEU A 78 -14.80 11.66 14.29
CA LEU A 78 -15.68 10.49 14.39
C LEU A 78 -15.22 9.53 15.49
N VAL A 79 -13.91 9.20 15.53
CA VAL A 79 -13.34 8.36 16.58
C VAL A 79 -13.52 9.02 17.95
N GLY A 80 -13.28 10.32 18.08
CA GLY A 80 -13.51 11.05 19.34
C GLY A 80 -14.98 11.08 19.77
N LEU A 81 -15.91 11.14 18.82
CA LEU A 81 -17.35 10.95 19.10
C LEU A 81 -17.63 9.53 19.59
N VAL A 82 -17.13 8.50 18.92
CA VAL A 82 -17.34 7.10 19.35
C VAL A 82 -16.73 6.83 20.73
N GLN A 83 -15.50 7.30 20.99
CA GLN A 83 -14.83 7.21 22.30
C GLN A 83 -15.55 7.96 23.42
N ARG A 84 -16.43 8.91 23.08
CA ARG A 84 -17.25 9.64 24.04
C ARG A 84 -18.56 8.92 24.37
N TRP A 85 -18.99 7.98 23.53
CA TRP A 85 -20.24 7.22 23.67
C TRP A 85 -20.04 5.77 24.11
N VAL A 86 -18.85 5.22 23.91
CA VAL A 86 -18.43 3.90 24.43
C VAL A 86 -17.41 4.17 25.55
N PRO A 87 -17.62 3.65 26.78
CA PRO A 87 -16.73 3.88 27.92
C PRO A 87 -15.30 3.37 27.67
#